data_AF-A0A1Y1YUC2-F1
#
_entry.id   AF-A0A1Y1YUC2-F1
#
_cell.length_a   1.000
_cell.length_b   1.000
_cell.length_c   1.000
_cell.angle_alpha   90.00
_cell.angle_beta   90.00
_cell.angle_gamma   90.00
#
_symmetry.space_group_name_H-M   'P 1'
#
loop_
_entity.id
_entity.type
_entity.pdbx_description
1 polymer ?
#
loop_
_entity_poly.entity_id
_entity_poly.type
_entity_poly.pdbx_seq_one_letter_code
_entity_poly.pdbx_strand_id
1 'polypeptide(L)'
;MKNKNPKYGEYHISEYGSGRLVTTGLKNVTLGINPDECLGLIGPNGSGKSSLLNLITYTNIQTIGNIYYDGIQNKDIKEDHFIMGYCPQNDSLWQELTLYEHLVMFLYLKGYSKSESKSYANQYMKYCKIEETQKQISK
;
A
#
# COMPACT_ATOMS: atom_id res chain seq x y z
N MET A 1 2.62 -28.23 23.86
CA MET A 1 1.18 -28.07 24.18
C MET A 1 0.54 -27.23 23.08
N LYS A 2 -0.51 -27.74 22.40
CA LYS A 2 -1.24 -26.94 21.39
C LYS A 2 -2.01 -25.84 22.12
N ASN A 3 -1.58 -24.57 22.00
CA ASN A 3 -2.36 -23.44 22.52
C ASN A 3 -3.63 -23.33 21.67
N LYS A 4 -4.77 -23.76 22.21
CA LYS A 4 -6.05 -23.80 21.49
C LYS A 4 -6.70 -22.42 21.36
N ASN A 5 -6.27 -21.42 22.15
CA ASN A 5 -6.79 -20.06 22.13
C ASN A 5 -5.64 -19.06 22.38
N PRO A 6 -4.72 -18.90 21.41
CA PRO A 6 -3.60 -17.98 21.56
C PRO A 6 -4.08 -16.54 21.70
N LYS A 7 -3.45 -15.78 22.59
CA LYS A 7 -3.66 -14.34 22.67
C LYS A 7 -3.01 -13.66 21.46
N TYR A 8 -3.45 -12.45 21.15
CA TYR A 8 -2.84 -11.65 20.09
C TYR A 8 -1.33 -11.50 20.33
N GLY A 9 -0.52 -11.74 19.29
CA GLY A 9 0.93 -11.72 19.36
C GLY A 9 1.59 -13.01 19.85
N GLU A 10 0.84 -13.98 20.40
CA GLU A 10 1.41 -15.27 20.80
C GLU A 10 1.61 -16.20 19.60
N TYR A 11 2.65 -17.03 19.67
CA TYR A 11 2.86 -18.10 18.70
C TYR A 11 1.86 -19.24 18.90
N HIS A 12 1.35 -19.76 17.79
CA HIS A 12 0.48 -20.93 17.77
C HIS A 12 0.68 -21.75 16.50
N ILE A 13 0.21 -22.99 16.50
CA ILE A 13 0.18 -23.80 15.30
C ILE A 13 -0.91 -23.23 14.38
N SER A 14 -0.58 -23.05 13.10
CA SER A 14 -1.54 -22.56 12.11
C SER A 14 -2.71 -23.51 11.98
N GLU A 15 -3.92 -22.96 12.05
CA GLU A 15 -5.16 -23.69 11.73
C GLU A 15 -5.36 -23.83 10.21
N TYR A 16 -4.63 -23.02 9.43
CA TYR A 16 -4.69 -22.97 7.98
C TYR A 16 -3.31 -23.40 7.41
N GLY A 17 -3.24 -24.59 6.83
CA GLY A 17 -2.00 -25.14 6.25
C GLY A 17 -1.17 -26.03 7.18
N SER A 18 0.06 -26.33 6.76
CA SER A 18 0.94 -27.47 7.13
C SER A 18 1.47 -27.56 8.58
N GLY A 19 0.71 -27.10 9.58
CA GLY A 19 1.08 -27.24 11.00
C GLY A 19 2.28 -26.39 11.43
N ARG A 20 2.57 -25.32 10.71
CA ARG A 20 3.66 -24.37 11.02
C ARG A 20 3.33 -23.53 12.24
N LEU A 21 4.37 -23.10 12.97
CA LEU A 21 4.25 -22.11 14.02
C LEU A 21 4.08 -20.72 13.39
N VAL A 22 3.04 -20.00 13.79
CA VAL A 22 2.65 -18.69 13.24
C VAL A 22 2.21 -17.74 14.35
N THR A 23 2.06 -16.45 14.00
CA THR A 23 1.41 -15.44 14.83
C THR A 23 0.27 -14.82 14.04
N THR A 24 -0.91 -14.68 14.67
CA THR A 24 -2.05 -14.02 14.01
C THR A 24 -1.85 -12.51 14.00
N GLY A 25 -1.67 -11.93 12.81
CA GLY A 25 -1.52 -10.48 12.62
C GLY A 25 -2.84 -9.71 12.55
N LEU A 26 -3.88 -10.31 11.95
CA LEU A 26 -5.23 -9.74 11.84
C LEU A 26 -6.26 -10.84 12.08
N LYS A 27 -7.36 -10.52 12.76
CA LYS A 27 -8.42 -11.48 13.10
C LYS A 27 -9.79 -10.88 12.80
N ASN A 28 -10.56 -11.54 11.95
CA ASN A 28 -11.97 -11.23 11.65
C ASN A 28 -12.22 -9.74 11.35
N VAL A 29 -11.41 -9.16 10.47
CA VAL A 29 -11.59 -7.77 10.03
C VAL A 29 -12.69 -7.73 8.98
N THR A 30 -13.67 -6.84 9.15
CA THR A 30 -14.70 -6.52 8.17
C THR A 30 -14.76 -5.01 8.01
N LEU A 31 -14.56 -4.54 6.78
CA LEU A 31 -14.49 -3.13 6.43
C LEU A 31 -15.07 -2.95 5.03
N GLY A 32 -15.89 -1.91 4.85
CA GLY A 32 -16.33 -1.42 3.55
C GLY A 32 -16.02 0.06 3.45
N ILE A 33 -15.58 0.50 2.28
CA ILE A 33 -15.27 1.91 1.99
C ILE A 33 -16.10 2.28 0.77
N ASN A 34 -16.90 3.34 0.89
CA ASN A 34 -17.72 3.82 -0.22
C ASN A 34 -16.90 4.68 -1.18
N PRO A 35 -17.35 4.83 -2.44
CA PRO A 35 -16.80 5.85 -3.33
C PRO A 35 -16.79 7.22 -2.65
N ASP A 36 -15.71 7.97 -2.86
CA ASP A 36 -15.49 9.32 -2.30
C ASP A 36 -15.39 9.40 -0.76
N GLU A 37 -15.32 8.26 -0.05
CA GLU A 37 -15.15 8.22 1.40
C GLU A 37 -13.69 8.44 1.82
N CYS A 38 -13.48 9.35 2.79
CA CYS A 38 -12.19 9.54 3.45
C CYS A 38 -12.15 8.77 4.77
N LEU A 39 -11.46 7.63 4.80
CA LEU A 39 -11.33 6.77 5.98
C LEU A 39 -9.99 6.96 6.69
N GLY A 40 -10.02 7.15 8.02
CA GLY A 40 -8.83 7.14 8.87
C GLY A 40 -8.71 5.85 9.71
N LEU A 41 -7.61 5.11 9.56
CA LEU A 41 -7.32 3.92 10.38
C LEU A 41 -6.39 4.27 11.56
N ILE A 42 -6.91 4.28 12.78
CA ILE A 42 -6.21 4.76 13.98
C ILE A 42 -6.05 3.63 15.01
N GLY A 43 -4.92 3.61 15.72
CA GLY A 43 -4.66 2.65 16.79
C GLY A 43 -3.18 2.62 17.23
N PRO A 44 -2.85 1.94 18.36
CA PRO A 44 -1.48 1.85 18.87
C PRO A 44 -0.48 1.16 17.92
N ASN A 45 0.82 1.34 18.15
CA ASN A 45 1.84 0.61 17.40
C ASN A 45 1.66 -0.91 17.57
N GLY A 46 1.82 -1.66 16.48
CA GLY A 46 1.62 -3.11 16.48
C GLY A 46 0.15 -3.57 16.45
N SER A 47 -0.83 -2.67 16.33
CA SER A 47 -2.26 -3.04 16.23
C SER A 47 -2.69 -3.60 14.87
N GLY A 48 -1.77 -3.75 13.90
CA GLY A 48 -2.05 -4.32 12.58
C GLY A 48 -2.43 -3.32 11.48
N LYS A 49 -2.31 -2.00 11.70
CA LYS A 49 -2.67 -0.96 10.71
C LYS A 49 -1.91 -1.12 9.38
N SER A 50 -0.59 -1.09 9.44
CA SER A 50 0.26 -1.26 8.24
C SER A 50 0.08 -2.65 7.64
N SER A 51 -0.20 -3.68 8.46
CA SER A 51 -0.50 -5.02 7.97
C SER A 51 -1.81 -5.04 7.15
N LEU A 52 -2.85 -4.33 7.61
CA LEU A 52 -4.11 -4.21 6.88
C LEU A 52 -3.92 -3.43 5.57
N LEU A 53 -3.17 -2.32 5.61
CA LEU A 53 -2.83 -1.57 4.39
C LEU A 53 -2.06 -2.44 3.40
N ASN A 54 -1.07 -3.21 3.84
CA ASN A 54 -0.31 -4.13 2.97
C ASN A 54 -1.18 -5.23 2.35
N LEU A 55 -2.26 -5.66 3.02
CA LEU A 55 -3.25 -6.56 2.41
C LEU A 55 -4.08 -5.84 1.35
N ILE A 56 -4.53 -4.61 1.64
CA ILE A 56 -5.33 -3.77 0.72
C ILE A 56 -4.51 -3.33 -0.51
N THR A 57 -3.19 -3.18 -0.38
CA THR A 57 -2.31 -2.81 -1.51
C THR A 57 -1.77 -4.04 -2.26
N TYR A 58 -2.25 -5.24 -1.89
CA TYR A 58 -1.78 -6.52 -2.43
C TYR A 58 -0.27 -6.77 -2.27
N THR A 59 0.39 -6.03 -1.36
CA THR A 59 1.79 -6.26 -0.99
C THR A 59 1.96 -7.59 -0.24
N ASN A 60 0.94 -7.98 0.53
CA ASN A 60 0.81 -9.29 1.15
C ASN A 60 -0.52 -9.93 0.77
N ILE A 61 -0.55 -11.27 0.72
CA ILE A 61 -1.76 -12.04 0.44
C ILE A 61 -2.40 -12.48 1.76
N GLN A 62 -3.72 -12.39 1.85
CA GLN A 62 -4.48 -12.85 3.02
C GLN A 62 -4.42 -14.37 3.19
N THR A 63 -4.34 -14.86 4.43
CA THR A 63 -4.39 -16.31 4.71
C THR A 63 -5.78 -16.88 4.40
N ILE A 64 -6.83 -16.15 4.78
CA ILE A 64 -8.24 -16.45 4.51
C ILE A 64 -9.02 -15.16 4.28
N GLY A 65 -10.19 -15.27 3.67
CA GLY A 65 -11.07 -14.14 3.38
C GLY A 65 -10.85 -13.52 2.01
N ASN A 66 -11.65 -12.51 1.68
CA ASN A 66 -11.72 -11.90 0.36
C ASN A 66 -11.58 -10.38 0.49
N ILE A 67 -10.88 -9.77 -0.47
CA ILE A 67 -10.82 -8.31 -0.64
C ILE A 67 -11.42 -8.01 -2.01
N TYR A 68 -12.24 -6.96 -2.09
CA TYR A 68 -12.92 -6.54 -3.31
C TYR A 68 -12.57 -5.10 -3.62
N TYR A 69 -12.34 -4.80 -4.90
CA TYR A 69 -12.12 -3.46 -5.42
C TYR A 69 -13.11 -3.26 -6.55
N ASP A 70 -13.98 -2.25 -6.45
CA ASP A 70 -15.07 -1.99 -7.41
C ASP A 70 -15.90 -3.24 -7.74
N GLY A 71 -16.16 -4.07 -6.73
CA GLY A 71 -16.92 -5.32 -6.85
C GLY A 71 -16.13 -6.52 -7.39
N ILE A 72 -14.88 -6.34 -7.81
CA ILE A 72 -14.02 -7.40 -8.32
C ILE A 72 -13.15 -7.95 -7.18
N GLN A 73 -13.17 -9.27 -6.99
CA GLN A 73 -12.34 -9.91 -5.97
C GLN A 73 -10.85 -9.82 -6.35
N ASN A 74 -9.97 -9.59 -5.38
CA ASN A 74 -8.53 -9.40 -5.58
C ASN A 74 -7.84 -10.48 -6.42
N LYS A 75 -8.25 -11.74 -6.29
CA LYS A 75 -7.71 -12.87 -7.07
C LYS A 75 -8.09 -12.84 -8.56
N ASP A 76 -9.17 -12.12 -8.91
CA ASP A 76 -9.75 -12.04 -10.24
C ASP A 76 -9.39 -10.72 -10.94
N ILE A 77 -8.66 -9.84 -10.26
CA ILE A 77 -8.16 -8.58 -10.83
C ILE A 77 -7.06 -8.89 -11.83
N LYS A 78 -7.28 -8.49 -13.08
CA LYS A 78 -6.23 -8.43 -14.10
C LYS A 78 -5.32 -7.25 -13.78
N GLU A 79 -4.02 -7.40 -14.04
CA GLU A 79 -3.00 -6.38 -13.76
C GLU A 79 -3.39 -4.99 -14.33
N ASP A 80 -4.08 -4.98 -15.45
CA ASP A 80 -4.49 -3.79 -16.21
C ASP A 80 -5.67 -3.01 -15.58
N HIS A 81 -6.34 -3.57 -14.56
CA HIS A 81 -7.56 -3.01 -13.95
C HIS A 81 -7.37 -2.52 -12.51
N PHE A 82 -6.17 -2.63 -11.94
CA PHE A 82 -5.92 -2.17 -10.58
C PHE A 82 -5.40 -0.73 -10.54
N ILE A 83 -6.30 0.23 -10.31
CA ILE A 83 -5.94 1.64 -10.17
C ILE A 83 -5.90 1.99 -8.67
N MET A 84 -4.72 1.89 -8.05
CA MET A 84 -4.48 2.31 -6.68
C MET A 84 -3.18 3.12 -6.57
N GLY A 85 -3.23 4.21 -5.81
CA GLY A 85 -2.05 4.91 -5.32
C GLY A 85 -1.71 4.46 -3.90
N TYR A 86 -0.44 4.13 -3.64
CA TYR A 86 0.02 3.80 -2.30
C TYR A 86 1.25 4.63 -1.96
N CYS A 87 1.21 5.31 -0.81
CA CYS A 87 2.35 6.02 -0.23
C CYS A 87 2.88 5.18 0.94
N PRO A 88 4.04 4.51 0.81
CA PRO A 88 4.59 3.68 1.87
C PRO A 88 5.07 4.52 3.06
N GLN A 89 5.28 3.86 4.20
CA GLN A 89 5.81 4.50 5.42
C GLN A 89 7.24 5.04 5.26
N ASN A 90 8.05 4.39 4.40
CA ASN A 90 9.41 4.81 4.11
C ASN A 90 9.44 5.50 2.75
N ASP A 91 10.30 6.51 2.61
CA ASP A 91 10.47 7.24 1.37
C ASP A 91 10.92 6.33 0.23
N SER A 92 10.23 6.42 -0.91
CA SER A 92 10.55 5.69 -2.14
C SER A 92 11.38 6.52 -3.11
N LEU A 93 12.20 7.43 -2.58
CA LEU A 93 12.95 8.41 -3.37
C LEU A 93 14.35 7.88 -3.72
N TRP A 94 14.74 8.02 -4.98
CA TRP A 94 16.10 7.70 -5.45
C TRP A 94 17.01 8.92 -5.35
N GLN A 95 18.16 8.76 -4.68
CA GLN A 95 19.09 9.86 -4.38
C GLN A 95 19.77 10.40 -5.63
N GLU A 96 19.83 9.59 -6.69
CA GLU A 96 20.39 9.92 -7.98
C GLU A 96 19.50 10.85 -8.80
N LEU A 97 18.23 11.03 -8.39
CA LEU A 97 17.25 11.82 -9.11
C LEU A 97 16.77 13.01 -8.30
N THR A 98 16.58 14.13 -8.99
CA THR A 98 15.79 15.24 -8.47
C THR A 98 14.32 14.84 -8.36
N LEU A 99 13.56 15.54 -7.51
CA LEU A 99 12.12 15.30 -7.38
C LEU A 99 11.39 15.44 -8.72
N TYR A 100 11.79 16.40 -9.55
CA TYR A 100 11.22 16.58 -10.89
C TYR A 100 11.49 15.38 -11.79
N GLU A 101 12.72 14.88 -11.83
CA GLU A 101 13.08 13.70 -12.62
C GLU A 101 12.33 12.46 -12.12
N HIS A 102 12.17 12.33 -10.82
CA HIS A 102 11.39 11.25 -10.20
C HIS A 102 9.93 11.30 -10.67
N LEU A 103 9.28 12.46 -10.61
CA LEU A 103 7.90 12.63 -11.07
C LEU A 103 7.75 12.34 -12.58
N VAL A 104 8.63 12.91 -13.40
CA VAL A 104 8.61 12.69 -14.86
C VAL A 104 8.77 11.22 -15.20
N MET A 105 9.67 10.51 -14.53
CA MET A 105 9.91 9.10 -14.77
C MET A 105 8.72 8.23 -14.36
N PHE A 106 8.14 8.43 -13.17
CA PHE A 106 6.94 7.68 -12.75
C PHE A 106 5.75 7.93 -13.69
N LEU A 107 5.56 9.16 -14.17
CA LEU A 107 4.54 9.47 -15.17
C LEU A 107 4.81 8.76 -16.49
N TYR A 108 6.06 8.74 -16.94
CA TYR A 108 6.41 8.03 -18.16
C TYR A 108 6.17 6.51 -18.03
N LEU A 109 6.52 5.90 -16.89
CA LEU A 109 6.24 4.49 -16.58
C LEU A 109 4.74 4.19 -16.52
N LYS A 110 3.92 5.16 -16.13
CA LYS A 110 2.44 5.06 -16.15
C LYS A 110 1.84 5.21 -17.56
N GLY A 111 2.66 5.45 -18.59
CA GLY A 111 2.24 5.48 -19.99
C GLY A 111 2.00 6.87 -20.57
N TYR A 112 2.31 7.95 -19.85
CA TYR A 112 2.18 9.32 -20.38
C TYR A 112 3.30 9.65 -21.38
N SER A 113 3.00 10.47 -22.39
CA SER A 113 4.03 10.95 -23.31
C SER A 113 5.06 11.82 -22.58
N LYS A 114 6.22 12.05 -23.22
CA LYS A 114 7.29 12.89 -22.66
C LYS A 114 6.82 14.33 -22.40
N SER A 115 5.99 14.90 -23.26
CA SER A 115 5.44 16.25 -23.08
C SER A 115 4.43 16.30 -21.94
N GLU A 116 3.54 15.31 -21.85
CA GLU A 116 2.55 15.21 -20.77
C GLU A 116 3.23 15.01 -19.42
N SER A 117 4.20 14.11 -19.34
CA SER A 117 4.94 13.82 -18.11
C SER A 117 5.62 15.07 -17.53
N LYS A 118 6.24 15.89 -18.39
CA LYS A 118 6.84 17.17 -17.97
C LYS A 118 5.78 18.19 -17.54
N SER A 119 4.68 18.28 -18.26
CA SER A 119 3.57 19.19 -17.93
C SER A 119 2.97 18.85 -16.57
N TYR A 120 2.61 17.57 -16.37
CA TYR A 120 2.03 17.08 -15.12
C TYR A 120 3.00 17.16 -13.95
N ALA A 121 4.29 16.85 -14.15
CA ALA A 121 5.29 17.03 -13.09
C ALA A 121 5.34 18.48 -12.57
N ASN A 122 5.37 19.47 -13.46
CA ASN A 122 5.33 20.88 -13.07
C ASN A 122 4.01 21.25 -12.36
N GLN A 123 2.89 20.74 -12.85
CA GLN A 123 1.58 20.97 -12.22
C GLN A 123 1.52 20.38 -10.81
N TYR A 124 1.98 19.14 -10.61
CA TYR A 124 2.01 18.52 -9.29
C TYR A 124 2.95 19.23 -8.33
N MET A 125 4.14 19.63 -8.78
CA MET A 125 5.05 20.42 -7.94
C MET A 125 4.40 21.74 -7.50
N LYS A 126 3.66 22.40 -8.40
CA LYS A 126 2.91 23.62 -8.10
C LYS A 126 1.75 23.39 -7.14
N TYR A 127 0.95 22.35 -7.34
CA TYR A 127 -0.18 22.05 -6.46
C TYR A 127 0.28 21.68 -5.05
N CYS A 128 1.39 20.96 -4.93
CA CYS A 128 1.98 20.59 -3.65
C CYS A 128 2.83 21.70 -3.01
N LYS A 129 3.07 22.82 -3.70
CA LYS A 129 3.90 23.95 -3.23
C LYS A 129 5.34 23.56 -2.88
N ILE A 130 5.96 22.76 -3.76
CA ILE A 130 7.30 22.18 -3.56
C ILE A 130 8.27 22.56 -4.69
N GLU A 131 7.99 23.63 -5.42
CA GLU A 131 8.77 24.10 -6.58
C GLU A 131 10.24 24.40 -6.25
N GLU A 132 10.54 24.79 -5.01
CA GLU A 132 11.88 25.15 -4.55
C GLU A 132 12.75 23.93 -4.19
N THR A 133 12.18 22.73 -4.12
CA THR A 133 12.84 21.49 -3.67
C THR A 133 13.72 20.83 -4.75
N GLN A 134 14.29 21.61 -5.67
CA GLN A 134 14.97 21.10 -6.88
C GLN A 134 16.32 20.40 -6.64
N LYS A 135 16.84 20.38 -5.41
CA LYS A 135 18.14 19.78 -5.14
C LYS A 135 18.02 18.27 -4.98
N GLN A 136 19.07 17.54 -5.36
CA GLN A 136 19.25 16.14 -4.96
C GLN A 136 18.86 15.98 -3.50
N ILE A 137 18.17 14.90 -3.17
CA ILE A 137 17.87 14.53 -1.80
C ILE A 137 19.19 14.03 -1.19
N SER A 138 20.10 14.97 -0.95
CA SER A 138 21.35 14.75 -0.25
C SER A 138 21.02 14.58 1.23
N LYS A 139 21.55 13.51 1.82
CA LYS A 139 21.48 13.21 3.26
C LYS A 139 21.76 14.42 4.13
#